data_AF-A0A7V5ZFV4-F1
#
_entry.id   AF-A0A7V5ZFV4-F1
#
_cell.length_a   1.000
_cell.length_b   1.000
_cell.length_c   1.000
_cell.angle_alpha   90.00
_cell.angle_beta   90.00
_cell.angle_gamma   90.00
#
_symmetry.space_group_name_H-M   'P 1'
#
loop_
_entity.id
_entity.type
_entity.pdbx_description
1 polymer ?
#
loop_
_entity_poly.entity_id
_entity_poly.type
_entity_poly.pdbx_seq_one_letter_code
_entity_poly.pdbx_strand_id
1 'polypeptide(L)'
;MRRALLLVCLSLWWGGVWAQQVERVSYRGWEDAYRLSNGVVEVVVVPSIARIMHYGFVGEPNVLWLNPATEGKPVQPGQWPNHGGDKAWIWPQEEWAIRTGRSWPPPSATDQVPHQLEVLPRGGVRLTSPLVAGYGVRLVREIRLEPTGTRVHLQTRLEKLRDGAEFPVAAWVVAQLPVPELMLARLHPDTPLSEGYLLLNPEPWKAIRRLGADLLVPERRSEVALKLGCDAEALAWYRAPYLVVHRSPIRNLADYLPGE
;
A
#
# COMPACT_ATOMS: atom_id res chain seq x y z
N MET A 1 -1.06 -69.58 -20.00
CA MET A 1 -1.71 -68.57 -19.14
C MET A 1 -0.74 -67.41 -18.96
N ARG A 2 -1.00 -66.24 -19.58
CA ARG A 2 -0.11 -65.06 -19.54
C ARG A 2 -0.45 -64.21 -18.32
N ARG A 3 0.54 -63.97 -17.45
CA ARG A 3 0.40 -63.04 -16.29
C ARG A 3 0.73 -61.63 -16.77
N ALA A 4 -0.25 -60.73 -16.75
CA ALA A 4 -0.04 -59.31 -16.94
C ALA A 4 0.31 -58.67 -15.59
N LEU A 5 1.49 -58.06 -15.47
CA LEU A 5 1.82 -57.16 -14.37
C LEU A 5 1.27 -55.77 -14.69
N LEU A 6 0.32 -55.30 -13.87
CA LEU A 6 -0.07 -53.90 -13.82
C LEU A 6 0.95 -53.14 -12.96
N LEU A 7 1.75 -52.30 -13.60
CA LEU A 7 2.57 -51.28 -12.95
C LEU A 7 1.68 -50.07 -12.66
N VAL A 8 1.33 -49.88 -11.39
CA VAL A 8 0.69 -48.66 -10.90
C VAL A 8 1.79 -47.65 -10.60
N CYS A 9 1.99 -46.69 -11.50
CA CYS A 9 2.82 -45.50 -11.22
C CYS A 9 2.01 -44.53 -10.34
N LEU A 10 2.23 -44.59 -9.03
CA LEU A 10 1.80 -43.54 -8.11
C LEU A 10 2.66 -42.29 -8.33
N SER A 11 2.15 -41.32 -9.09
CA SER A 11 2.71 -39.96 -9.11
C SER A 11 2.33 -39.28 -7.79
N LEU A 12 3.25 -39.23 -6.84
CA LEU A 12 3.14 -38.40 -5.64
C LEU A 12 3.27 -36.93 -6.04
N TRP A 13 2.14 -36.25 -6.20
CA TRP A 13 2.11 -34.79 -6.26
C TRP A 13 2.33 -34.26 -4.85
N TRP A 14 3.56 -33.86 -4.54
CA TRP A 14 3.80 -32.95 -3.43
C TRP A 14 3.25 -31.58 -3.84
N GLY A 15 1.98 -31.35 -3.52
CA GLY A 15 1.47 -30.01 -3.30
C GLY A 15 2.16 -29.43 -2.07
N GLY A 16 3.43 -29.03 -2.23
CA GLY A 16 4.15 -28.31 -1.21
C GLY A 16 3.42 -26.99 -1.00
N VAL A 17 2.87 -26.78 0.19
CA VAL A 17 2.61 -25.44 0.68
C VAL A 17 3.99 -24.78 0.76
N TRP A 18 4.31 -23.93 -0.22
CA TRP A 18 5.55 -23.18 -0.18
C TRP A 18 5.49 -22.31 1.07
N ALA A 19 6.39 -22.59 2.02
CA ALA A 19 6.55 -21.73 3.18
C ALA A 19 6.83 -20.30 2.67
N GLN A 20 6.32 -19.31 3.38
CA GLN A 20 6.62 -17.92 3.02
C GLN A 20 8.13 -17.69 3.08
N GLN A 21 8.69 -17.18 2.00
CA GLN A 21 10.10 -16.87 1.88
C GLN A 21 10.31 -15.36 1.88
N VAL A 22 11.38 -14.92 2.52
CA VAL A 22 11.91 -13.56 2.41
C VAL A 22 13.36 -13.68 1.96
N GLU A 23 13.67 -13.10 0.81
CA GLU A 23 15.02 -13.12 0.25
C GLU A 23 15.44 -11.71 -0.16
N ARG A 24 16.73 -11.42 -0.01
CA ARG A 24 17.30 -10.18 -0.54
C ARG A 24 17.55 -10.35 -2.04
N VAL A 25 17.12 -9.37 -2.83
CA VAL A 25 17.21 -9.38 -4.29
C VAL A 25 17.63 -8.02 -4.81
N SER A 26 18.08 -7.99 -6.06
CA SER A 26 18.14 -6.75 -6.84
C SER A 26 16.81 -6.58 -7.56
N TYR A 27 16.25 -5.37 -7.56
CA TYR A 27 15.00 -5.07 -8.25
C TYR A 27 15.12 -3.75 -9.00
N ARG A 28 15.02 -3.78 -10.33
CA ARG A 28 14.99 -2.58 -11.20
C ARG A 28 16.10 -1.56 -10.85
N GLY A 29 17.32 -2.03 -10.61
CA GLY A 29 18.50 -1.22 -10.28
C GLY A 29 18.66 -0.85 -8.80
N TRP A 30 17.73 -1.22 -7.92
CA TRP A 30 17.92 -1.15 -6.46
C TRP A 30 18.49 -2.47 -5.94
N GLU A 31 19.67 -2.43 -5.33
CA GLU A 31 20.43 -3.61 -4.84
C GLU A 31 20.10 -4.01 -3.39
N ASP A 32 19.21 -3.27 -2.74
CA ASP A 32 18.82 -3.48 -1.34
C ASP A 32 17.36 -3.91 -1.18
N ALA A 33 16.76 -4.50 -2.22
CA ALA A 33 15.37 -4.93 -2.19
C ALA A 33 15.18 -6.28 -1.48
N TYR A 34 13.98 -6.51 -0.97
CA TYR A 34 13.57 -7.73 -0.30
C TYR A 34 12.29 -8.27 -0.96
N ARG A 35 12.35 -9.49 -1.47
CA ARG A 35 11.21 -10.19 -2.07
C ARG A 35 10.59 -11.13 -1.04
N LEU A 36 9.29 -10.97 -0.81
CA LEU A 36 8.46 -11.87 -0.02
C LEU A 36 7.61 -12.69 -1.00
N SER A 37 7.55 -14.02 -0.85
CA SER A 37 6.67 -14.86 -1.68
C SER A 37 6.14 -16.08 -0.93
N ASN A 38 4.92 -16.50 -1.29
CA ASN A 38 4.29 -17.75 -0.82
C ASN A 38 4.03 -18.72 -1.99
N GLY A 39 4.70 -18.50 -3.13
CA GLY A 39 4.52 -19.27 -4.36
C GLY A 39 3.31 -18.86 -5.21
N VAL A 40 2.36 -18.08 -4.67
CA VAL A 40 1.20 -17.56 -5.42
C VAL A 40 1.44 -16.11 -5.86
N VAL A 41 1.83 -15.26 -4.91
CA VAL A 41 2.16 -13.85 -5.15
C VAL A 41 3.55 -13.53 -4.67
N GLU A 42 4.06 -12.38 -5.12
CA GLU A 42 5.28 -11.79 -4.63
C GLU A 42 5.10 -10.31 -4.27
N VAL A 43 5.82 -9.88 -3.24
CA VAL A 43 5.89 -8.49 -2.78
C VAL A 43 7.36 -8.10 -2.78
N VAL A 44 7.72 -6.96 -3.38
CA VAL A 44 9.10 -6.45 -3.31
C VAL A 44 9.13 -5.15 -2.53
N VAL A 45 9.92 -5.12 -1.46
CA VAL A 45 10.10 -3.97 -0.57
C VAL A 45 11.50 -3.39 -0.77
N VAL A 46 11.60 -2.09 -0.98
CA VAL A 46 12.87 -1.38 -1.19
C VAL A 46 13.07 -0.37 -0.06
N PRO A 47 13.90 -0.68 0.96
CA PRO A 47 14.08 0.15 2.14
C PRO A 47 14.84 1.45 1.86
N SER A 48 15.81 1.47 0.94
CA SER A 48 16.54 2.70 0.54
C SER A 48 15.64 3.82 0.06
N ILE A 49 14.44 3.48 -0.44
CA ILE A 49 13.44 4.44 -0.89
C ILE A 49 12.12 4.34 -0.11
N ALA A 50 12.04 3.52 0.94
CA ALA A 50 10.90 3.40 1.86
C ALA A 50 9.56 2.89 1.29
N ARG A 51 9.56 2.00 0.27
CA ARG A 51 8.33 1.62 -0.45
C ARG A 51 8.21 0.13 -0.72
N ILE A 52 6.97 -0.32 -0.90
CA ILE A 52 6.66 -1.53 -1.67
C ILE A 52 6.67 -1.14 -3.14
N MET A 53 7.52 -1.80 -3.92
CA MET A 53 7.73 -1.54 -5.35
C MET A 53 7.22 -2.66 -6.24
N HIS A 54 6.71 -3.74 -5.67
CA HIS A 54 6.02 -4.79 -6.42
C HIS A 54 4.93 -5.44 -5.57
N TYR A 55 3.78 -5.69 -6.17
CA TYR A 55 2.82 -6.70 -5.74
C TYR A 55 2.15 -7.31 -6.98
N GLY A 56 2.18 -8.63 -7.11
CA GLY A 56 1.64 -9.35 -8.27
C GLY A 56 1.69 -10.86 -8.07
N PHE A 57 1.07 -11.62 -8.97
CA PHE A 57 1.26 -13.07 -9.02
C PHE A 57 2.71 -13.37 -9.40
N VAL A 58 3.26 -14.50 -8.92
CA VAL A 58 4.63 -14.89 -9.23
C VAL A 58 4.82 -15.00 -10.74
N GLY A 59 5.77 -14.25 -11.30
CA GLY A 59 6.06 -14.24 -12.74
C GLY A 59 5.11 -13.38 -13.59
N GLU A 60 4.15 -12.70 -12.97
CA GLU A 60 3.22 -11.81 -13.66
C GLU A 60 3.58 -10.32 -13.51
N PRO A 61 2.94 -9.42 -14.30
CA PRO A 61 3.13 -8.00 -14.15
C PRO A 61 2.81 -7.46 -12.75
N ASN A 62 3.54 -6.41 -12.37
CA ASN A 62 3.28 -5.65 -11.15
C ASN A 62 1.92 -4.94 -11.25
N VAL A 63 1.11 -5.06 -10.20
CA VAL A 63 -0.18 -4.37 -10.10
C VAL A 63 -0.01 -2.91 -9.66
N LEU A 64 1.04 -2.60 -8.91
CA LEU A 64 1.37 -1.22 -8.55
C LEU A 64 1.91 -0.46 -9.75
N TRP A 65 1.53 0.82 -9.86
CA TRP A 65 2.15 1.72 -10.82
C TRP A 65 3.54 2.13 -10.32
N LEU A 66 4.53 2.01 -11.20
CA LEU A 66 5.89 2.49 -10.99
C LEU A 66 6.20 3.57 -12.01
N ASN A 67 7.14 4.44 -11.69
CA ASN A 67 7.66 5.43 -12.61
C ASN A 67 8.97 4.94 -13.26
N PRO A 68 8.96 4.54 -14.55
CA PRO A 68 10.15 4.01 -15.23
C PRO A 68 11.32 5.01 -15.24
N ALA A 69 11.04 6.31 -15.26
CA ALA A 69 12.07 7.36 -15.28
C ALA A 69 12.87 7.46 -13.98
N THR A 70 12.49 6.70 -12.94
CA THR A 70 13.10 6.74 -11.62
C THR A 70 13.62 5.40 -11.13
N GLU A 71 13.61 4.38 -12.00
CA GLU A 71 14.14 3.05 -11.68
C GLU A 71 15.62 3.13 -11.27
N GLY A 72 15.97 2.45 -10.17
CA GLY A 72 17.31 2.45 -9.59
C GLY A 72 17.79 3.79 -9.04
N LYS A 73 16.98 4.86 -9.12
CA LYS A 73 17.39 6.18 -8.63
C LYS A 73 17.23 6.27 -7.12
N PRO A 74 18.16 6.95 -6.42
CA PRO A 74 18.05 7.19 -4.99
C PRO A 74 16.99 8.25 -4.69
N VAL A 75 16.55 8.29 -3.43
CA VAL A 75 15.79 9.41 -2.88
C VAL A 75 16.73 10.49 -2.33
N GLN A 76 16.26 11.73 -2.28
CA GLN A 76 16.99 12.85 -1.68
C GLN A 76 16.03 13.67 -0.81
N PRO A 77 16.41 14.03 0.43
CA PRO A 77 15.58 14.86 1.30
C PRO A 77 15.19 16.18 0.63
N GLY A 78 13.89 16.49 0.62
CA GLY A 78 13.34 17.68 -0.01
C GLY A 78 13.15 17.62 -1.51
N GLN A 79 13.43 16.48 -2.13
CA GLN A 79 13.01 16.17 -3.49
C GLN A 79 12.03 15.03 -3.45
N TRP A 80 11.10 15.01 -4.41
CA TRP A 80 10.15 13.92 -4.54
C TRP A 80 10.04 13.45 -5.99
N PRO A 81 11.05 12.70 -6.49
CA PRO A 81 10.85 11.90 -7.68
C PRO A 81 9.77 10.86 -7.35
N ASN A 82 8.60 10.99 -7.97
CA ASN A 82 7.51 10.06 -7.73
C ASN A 82 7.88 8.67 -8.26
N HIS A 83 8.40 7.79 -7.42
CA HIS A 83 8.80 6.42 -7.82
C HIS A 83 7.60 5.49 -8.10
N GLY A 84 6.39 5.89 -7.71
CA GLY A 84 5.23 5.00 -7.68
C GLY A 84 5.13 4.18 -6.39
N GLY A 85 4.61 2.97 -6.51
CA GLY A 85 4.56 1.97 -5.46
C GLY A 85 3.57 2.27 -4.34
N ASP A 86 3.77 1.60 -3.20
CA ASP A 86 3.02 1.78 -1.97
C ASP A 86 3.93 2.28 -0.83
N LYS A 87 3.51 3.36 -0.18
CA LYS A 87 4.28 4.16 0.79
C LYS A 87 3.38 4.68 1.90
N ALA A 88 3.97 5.35 2.88
CA ALA A 88 3.22 5.99 3.94
C ALA A 88 3.78 7.39 4.24
N TRP A 89 2.87 8.31 4.52
CA TRP A 89 3.15 9.68 4.97
C TRP A 89 2.46 9.94 6.31
N ILE A 90 2.63 11.16 6.83
CA ILE A 90 1.92 11.63 8.01
C ILE A 90 0.81 12.58 7.57
N TRP A 91 -0.37 12.39 8.15
CA TRP A 91 -1.53 13.26 8.04
C TRP A 91 -1.73 14.03 9.36
N PRO A 92 -2.27 15.27 9.33
CA PRO A 92 -2.81 15.99 8.16
C PRO A 92 -1.74 16.69 7.30
N GLN A 93 -1.99 16.71 5.98
CA GLN A 93 -1.08 17.33 5.00
C GLN A 93 -1.02 18.87 5.15
N GLU A 94 -2.13 19.50 5.51
CA GLU A 94 -2.21 20.96 5.70
C GLU A 94 -1.29 21.46 6.83
N GLU A 95 -1.01 20.61 7.82
CA GLU A 95 -0.08 20.93 8.89
C GLU A 95 1.39 20.84 8.49
N TRP A 96 1.74 20.28 7.32
CA TRP A 96 3.15 20.11 6.94
C TRP A 96 3.92 21.43 6.93
N ALA A 97 3.30 22.53 6.50
CA ALA A 97 3.94 23.84 6.46
C ALA A 97 4.36 24.32 7.86
N ILE A 98 3.44 24.28 8.82
CA ILE A 98 3.69 24.69 10.20
C ILE A 98 4.61 23.72 10.94
N ARG A 99 4.48 22.41 10.70
CA ARG A 99 5.24 21.37 11.42
C ARG A 99 6.64 21.17 10.87
N THR A 100 6.83 21.31 9.57
CA THR A 100 8.07 20.92 8.88
C THR A 100 8.72 22.04 8.07
N GLY A 101 8.11 23.24 8.06
CA GLY A 101 8.61 24.41 7.36
C GLY A 101 8.31 24.45 5.86
N ARG A 102 7.53 23.51 5.34
CA ARG A 102 7.10 23.47 3.92
C ARG A 102 5.80 22.69 3.73
N SER A 103 4.98 23.10 2.75
CA SER A 103 3.75 22.38 2.38
C SER A 103 3.99 21.22 1.40
N TRP A 104 5.14 21.20 0.74
CA TRP A 104 5.56 20.17 -0.21
C TRP A 104 7.09 20.18 -0.40
N PRO A 105 7.74 19.05 -0.71
CA PRO A 105 7.22 17.68 -0.69
C PRO A 105 6.91 17.17 0.73
N PRO A 106 6.35 15.94 0.88
CA PRO A 106 6.06 15.34 2.19
C PRO A 106 7.26 15.40 3.15
N PRO A 107 7.04 15.28 4.47
CA PRO A 107 8.14 15.26 5.44
C PRO A 107 9.20 14.22 5.05
N SER A 108 10.45 14.64 4.85
CA SER A 108 11.47 13.82 4.18
C SER A 108 11.67 12.45 4.83
N ALA A 109 11.54 12.39 6.15
CA ALA A 109 11.68 11.17 6.94
C ALA A 109 10.60 10.10 6.65
N THR A 110 9.55 10.41 5.88
CA THR A 110 8.50 9.44 5.54
C THR A 110 8.85 8.58 4.33
N ASP A 111 9.42 9.16 3.26
CA ASP A 111 9.74 8.44 2.03
C ASP A 111 10.90 9.01 1.17
N GLN A 112 11.70 9.93 1.70
CA GLN A 112 12.82 10.57 0.99
C GLN A 112 14.19 10.25 1.61
N VAL A 113 14.21 9.28 2.52
CA VAL A 113 15.40 8.72 3.16
C VAL A 113 15.22 7.21 3.31
N PRO A 114 16.31 6.44 3.43
CA PRO A 114 16.24 5.02 3.73
C PRO A 114 15.52 4.74 5.06
N HIS A 115 14.67 3.72 5.06
CA HIS A 115 14.14 3.11 6.28
C HIS A 115 14.98 1.93 6.69
N GLN A 116 15.09 1.68 7.99
CA GLN A 116 15.65 0.43 8.48
C GLN A 116 14.70 -0.72 8.15
N LEU A 117 15.24 -1.83 7.64
CA LEU A 117 14.47 -3.05 7.39
C LEU A 117 14.91 -4.17 8.33
N GLU A 118 13.93 -4.81 8.94
CA GLU A 118 14.08 -6.03 9.72
C GLU A 118 13.26 -7.14 9.06
N VAL A 119 13.86 -8.31 8.82
CA VAL A 119 13.11 -9.51 8.40
C VAL A 119 12.44 -10.11 9.63
N LEU A 120 11.12 -10.26 9.57
CA LEU A 120 10.30 -10.80 10.65
C LEU A 120 10.09 -12.31 10.48
N PRO A 121 9.86 -13.05 11.59
CA PRO A 121 9.43 -14.45 11.51
C PRO A 121 8.13 -14.59 10.72
N ARG A 122 7.94 -15.76 10.08
CA ARG A 122 6.74 -16.11 9.30
C ARG A 122 6.50 -15.12 8.14
N GLY A 123 7.53 -14.92 7.30
CA GLY A 123 7.41 -14.28 5.98
C GLY A 123 6.99 -12.81 5.99
N GLY A 124 7.53 -12.02 6.91
CA GLY A 124 7.26 -10.59 6.99
C GLY A 124 8.52 -9.74 6.96
N VAL A 125 8.34 -8.44 6.74
CA VAL A 125 9.37 -7.42 6.94
C VAL A 125 8.80 -6.24 7.71
N ARG A 126 9.65 -5.56 8.49
CA ARG A 126 9.34 -4.31 9.17
C ARG A 126 10.21 -3.19 8.63
N LEU A 127 9.60 -2.12 8.15
CA LEU A 127 10.26 -0.86 7.86
C LEU A 127 10.10 0.09 9.04
N THR A 128 11.19 0.73 9.47
CA THR A 128 11.19 1.74 10.52
C THR A 128 11.85 3.02 10.01
N SER A 129 11.11 4.13 10.05
CA SER A 129 11.63 5.42 9.62
C SER A 129 12.58 6.05 10.63
N PRO A 130 13.42 7.00 10.20
CA PRO A 130 13.99 8.01 11.08
C PRO A 130 12.90 8.83 11.79
N LEU A 131 13.32 9.64 12.77
CA LEU A 131 12.44 10.61 13.43
C LEU A 131 11.88 11.61 12.42
N VAL A 132 10.56 11.83 12.47
CA VAL A 132 9.90 12.95 11.79
C VAL A 132 9.87 14.14 12.74
N ALA A 133 10.91 14.99 12.67
CA ALA A 133 11.19 16.04 13.67
C ALA A 133 9.99 16.94 14.00
N GLY A 134 9.22 17.38 13.01
CA GLY A 134 8.03 18.23 13.20
C GLY A 134 6.85 17.59 13.95
N TYR A 135 6.92 16.27 14.14
CA TYR A 135 5.87 15.47 14.78
C TYR A 135 6.41 14.69 15.99
N GLY A 136 7.72 14.58 16.17
CA GLY A 136 8.34 13.77 17.23
C GLY A 136 7.88 12.30 17.22
N VAL A 137 7.53 11.77 16.04
CA VAL A 137 7.14 10.37 15.84
C VAL A 137 8.05 9.70 14.83
N ARG A 138 8.03 8.37 14.79
CA ARG A 138 8.54 7.57 13.67
C ARG A 138 7.45 6.68 13.09
N LEU A 139 7.58 6.36 11.82
CA LEU A 139 6.66 5.54 11.06
C LEU A 139 7.18 4.09 11.06
N VAL A 140 6.34 3.15 11.47
CA VAL A 140 6.64 1.71 11.45
C VAL A 140 5.64 1.01 10.55
N ARG A 141 6.14 0.24 9.58
CA ARG A 141 5.33 -0.53 8.63
C ARG A 141 5.69 -2.00 8.74
N GLU A 142 4.76 -2.84 9.16
CA GLU A 142 4.90 -4.29 9.08
C GLU A 142 4.14 -4.81 7.89
N ILE A 143 4.85 -5.51 7.00
CA ILE A 143 4.33 -6.06 5.75
C ILE A 143 4.45 -7.58 5.87
N ARG A 144 3.32 -8.29 5.83
CA ARG A 144 3.28 -9.75 5.95
C ARG A 144 2.46 -10.37 4.85
N LEU A 145 2.96 -11.45 4.27
CA LEU A 145 2.22 -12.24 3.31
C LEU A 145 1.46 -13.36 4.03
N GLU A 146 0.26 -13.73 3.57
CA GLU A 146 -0.39 -14.95 4.07
C GLU A 146 0.38 -16.21 3.60
N PRO A 147 0.36 -17.33 4.35
CA PRO A 147 1.03 -18.56 3.92
C PRO A 147 0.50 -19.10 2.59
N THR A 148 -0.72 -18.75 2.21
CA THR A 148 -1.35 -19.14 0.95
C THR A 148 -2.25 -18.02 0.42
N GLY A 149 -2.56 -18.06 -0.88
CA GLY A 149 -3.42 -17.07 -1.52
C GLY A 149 -2.71 -15.74 -1.80
N THR A 150 -3.50 -14.68 -1.99
CA THR A 150 -3.01 -13.38 -2.49
C THR A 150 -2.94 -12.29 -1.43
N ARG A 151 -3.36 -12.56 -0.20
CA ARG A 151 -3.54 -11.51 0.82
C ARG A 151 -2.20 -11.06 1.41
N VAL A 152 -1.98 -9.76 1.39
CA VAL A 152 -0.89 -9.07 2.09
C VAL A 152 -1.49 -8.22 3.21
N HIS A 153 -0.91 -8.31 4.41
CA HIS A 153 -1.26 -7.48 5.56
C HIS A 153 -0.25 -6.36 5.72
N LEU A 154 -0.74 -5.12 5.75
CA LEU A 154 0.07 -3.93 6.00
C LEU A 154 -0.42 -3.29 7.30
N GLN A 155 0.39 -3.37 8.35
CA GLN A 155 0.16 -2.61 9.58
C GLN A 155 1.09 -1.40 9.59
N THR A 156 0.53 -0.22 9.38
CA THR A 156 1.26 1.04 9.46
C THR A 156 0.86 1.79 10.72
N ARG A 157 1.84 2.21 11.51
CA ARG A 157 1.61 2.93 12.77
C ARG A 157 2.65 4.03 12.98
N LEU A 158 2.26 5.02 13.76
CA LEU A 158 3.17 6.05 14.28
C LEU A 158 3.56 5.67 15.71
N GLU A 159 4.85 5.68 16.01
CA GLU A 159 5.36 5.55 17.36
C GLU A 159 5.80 6.92 17.87
N LYS A 160 5.20 7.35 18.98
CA LYS A 160 5.57 8.57 19.70
C LYS A 160 6.95 8.40 20.35
N LEU A 161 7.87 9.31 20.08
CA LEU A 161 9.13 9.42 20.83
C LEU A 161 8.94 10.35 22.05
N ARG A 162 9.95 10.49 22.92
CA ARG A 162 9.79 11.19 24.22
C ARG A 162 9.28 12.64 24.10
N ASP A 163 9.50 13.27 22.96
CA ASP A 163 9.11 14.63 22.55
C ASP A 163 8.01 14.64 21.47
N GLY A 164 7.28 13.53 21.32
CA GLY A 164 6.30 13.35 20.26
C GLY A 164 5.01 14.14 20.39
N ALA A 165 4.31 14.26 19.25
CA ALA A 165 3.05 14.98 19.11
C ALA A 165 2.03 14.67 20.23
N GLU A 166 1.35 15.71 20.70
CA GLU A 166 0.15 15.62 21.56
C GLU A 166 -1.13 15.99 20.80
N PHE A 167 -1.03 16.08 19.47
CA PHE A 167 -2.09 16.50 18.58
C PHE A 167 -2.48 15.34 17.65
N PRO A 168 -3.68 15.39 17.02
CA PRO A 168 -4.14 14.34 16.15
C PRO A 168 -3.19 14.12 14.96
N VAL A 169 -2.77 12.86 14.78
CA VAL A 169 -1.91 12.45 13.67
C VAL A 169 -2.33 11.08 13.18
N ALA A 170 -2.24 10.86 11.88
CA ALA A 170 -2.47 9.55 11.28
C ALA A 170 -1.32 9.16 10.35
N ALA A 171 -1.08 7.85 10.26
CA ALA A 171 -0.35 7.31 9.14
C ALA A 171 -1.26 7.30 7.90
N TRP A 172 -0.84 8.00 6.86
CA TRP A 172 -1.53 8.02 5.57
C TRP A 172 -0.84 7.07 4.59
N VAL A 173 -1.47 5.92 4.34
CA VAL A 173 -0.98 4.95 3.34
C VAL A 173 -1.36 5.41 1.95
N VAL A 174 -0.38 5.41 1.04
CA VAL A 174 -0.53 5.83 -0.35
C VAL A 174 -0.07 4.70 -1.26
N ALA A 175 -1.02 4.02 -1.88
CA ALA A 175 -0.77 3.03 -2.92
C ALA A 175 -1.09 3.63 -4.29
N GLN A 176 -0.13 3.57 -5.21
CA GLN A 176 -0.31 4.04 -6.58
C GLN A 176 -0.52 2.84 -7.51
N LEU A 177 -1.66 2.84 -8.19
CA LEU A 177 -2.03 1.84 -9.20
C LEU A 177 -2.20 2.52 -10.56
N PRO A 178 -2.09 1.78 -11.68
CA PRO A 178 -2.41 2.32 -13.00
C PRO A 178 -3.87 2.80 -13.04
N VAL A 179 -4.23 3.53 -14.10
CA VAL A 179 -5.61 3.97 -14.30
C VAL A 179 -6.54 2.74 -14.32
N PRO A 180 -7.55 2.67 -13.43
CA PRO A 180 -8.51 1.56 -13.44
C PRO A 180 -9.47 1.66 -14.64
N GLU A 181 -10.03 0.51 -15.02
CA GLU A 181 -11.27 0.43 -15.80
C GLU A 181 -12.49 0.71 -14.91
N LEU A 182 -12.43 0.27 -13.65
CA LEU A 182 -13.47 0.52 -12.65
C LEU A 182 -12.84 0.73 -11.26
N MET A 183 -13.32 1.74 -10.55
CA MET A 183 -13.04 1.96 -9.13
C MET A 183 -14.35 1.91 -8.37
N LEU A 184 -14.36 1.22 -7.23
CA LEU A 184 -15.49 1.07 -6.34
C LEU A 184 -15.02 1.38 -4.91
N ALA A 185 -15.80 2.14 -4.16
CA ALA A 185 -15.66 2.24 -2.72
C ALA A 185 -16.92 1.70 -2.06
N ARG A 186 -16.75 0.75 -1.14
CA ARG A 186 -17.83 0.32 -0.24
C ARG A 186 -17.79 1.21 0.99
N LEU A 187 -18.77 2.10 1.06
CA LEU A 187 -18.92 3.10 2.10
C LEU A 187 -19.17 2.43 3.44
N HIS A 188 -18.58 3.00 4.49
CA HIS A 188 -18.90 2.59 5.85
C HIS A 188 -20.35 2.98 6.16
N PRO A 189 -21.17 2.11 6.77
CA PRO A 189 -22.59 2.39 7.03
C PRO A 189 -22.80 3.63 7.91
N ASP A 190 -21.87 3.88 8.83
CA ASP A 190 -21.92 5.01 9.77
C ASP A 190 -21.24 6.29 9.24
N THR A 191 -20.97 6.40 7.94
CA THR A 191 -20.37 7.62 7.37
C THR A 191 -21.28 8.84 7.63
N PRO A 192 -20.75 9.97 8.16
CA PRO A 192 -21.51 11.21 8.29
C PRO A 192 -21.69 11.94 6.95
N LEU A 193 -21.03 11.49 5.88
CA LEU A 193 -21.08 12.12 4.56
C LEU A 193 -22.40 11.78 3.86
N SER A 194 -23.29 12.75 3.69
CA SER A 194 -24.61 12.52 3.07
C SER A 194 -24.53 11.96 1.65
N GLU A 195 -23.58 12.47 0.86
CA GLU A 195 -23.30 12.00 -0.50
C GLU A 195 -22.39 10.75 -0.51
N GLY A 196 -21.85 10.37 0.65
CA GLY A 196 -20.86 9.31 0.80
C GLY A 196 -19.43 9.73 0.43
N TYR A 197 -19.21 11.00 0.07
CA TYR A 197 -17.90 11.52 -0.29
C TYR A 197 -17.75 13.03 -0.04
N LEU A 198 -16.49 13.48 -0.07
CA LEU A 198 -16.06 14.87 -0.06
C LEU A 198 -15.14 15.13 -1.26
N LEU A 199 -15.41 16.20 -2.02
CA LEU A 199 -14.51 16.65 -3.08
C LEU A 199 -13.38 17.50 -2.47
N LEU A 200 -12.14 17.09 -2.68
CA LEU A 200 -10.96 17.76 -2.15
C LEU A 200 -10.31 18.71 -3.16
N ASN A 201 -10.87 18.78 -4.37
CA ASN A 201 -10.48 19.74 -5.40
C ASN A 201 -11.70 20.13 -6.28
N PRO A 202 -11.71 21.34 -6.86
CA PRO A 202 -12.87 21.86 -7.59
C PRO A 202 -13.02 21.29 -9.01
N GLU A 203 -12.03 20.53 -9.50
CA GLU A 203 -12.04 20.01 -10.87
C GLU A 203 -13.22 19.04 -11.11
N PRO A 204 -13.88 19.13 -12.27
CA PRO A 204 -15.07 18.35 -12.54
C PRO A 204 -14.74 16.87 -12.75
N TRP A 205 -15.42 16.01 -11.99
CA TRP A 205 -15.46 14.58 -12.21
C TRP A 205 -16.27 14.25 -13.47
N LYS A 206 -16.00 13.09 -14.11
CA LYS A 206 -16.83 12.62 -15.23
C LYS A 206 -18.20 12.17 -14.72
N ALA A 207 -18.20 11.39 -13.64
CA ALA A 207 -19.38 11.04 -12.87
C ALA A 207 -18.96 10.57 -11.47
N ILE A 208 -19.82 10.74 -10.48
CA ILE A 208 -19.71 10.03 -9.20
C ILE A 208 -21.08 9.43 -8.96
N ARG A 209 -21.19 8.11 -9.07
CA ARG A 209 -22.47 7.40 -8.97
C ARG A 209 -22.55 6.67 -7.64
N ARG A 210 -23.74 6.69 -7.02
CA ARG A 210 -24.05 5.85 -5.87
C ARG A 210 -24.98 4.72 -6.32
N LEU A 211 -24.60 3.49 -6.02
CA LEU A 211 -25.38 2.29 -6.32
C LEU A 211 -25.87 1.70 -5.00
N GLY A 212 -27.19 1.70 -4.80
CA GLY A 212 -27.77 1.28 -3.52
C GLY A 212 -27.33 2.21 -2.37
N ALA A 213 -27.25 1.65 -1.17
CA ALA A 213 -26.92 2.43 0.03
C ALA A 213 -25.41 2.60 0.25
N ASP A 214 -24.58 1.65 -0.19
CA ASP A 214 -23.19 1.54 0.29
C ASP A 214 -22.12 1.52 -0.81
N LEU A 215 -22.47 1.58 -2.10
CA LEU A 215 -21.45 1.54 -3.17
C LEU A 215 -21.31 2.90 -3.87
N LEU A 216 -20.09 3.43 -3.86
CA LEU A 216 -19.69 4.62 -4.60
C LEU A 216 -18.84 4.20 -5.81
N VAL A 217 -19.16 4.76 -6.98
CA VAL A 217 -18.49 4.50 -8.27
C VAL A 217 -17.99 5.83 -8.84
N PRO A 218 -16.76 6.25 -8.48
CA PRO A 218 -16.16 7.46 -9.04
C PRO A 218 -15.58 7.20 -10.44
N GLU A 219 -15.94 8.04 -11.39
CA GLU A 219 -15.39 8.08 -12.74
C GLU A 219 -14.62 9.38 -12.95
N ARG A 220 -13.30 9.24 -13.14
CA ARG A 220 -12.41 10.37 -13.36
C ARG A 220 -12.34 10.76 -14.83
N ARG A 221 -11.96 12.00 -15.08
CA ARG A 221 -11.45 12.47 -16.37
C ARG A 221 -9.95 12.14 -16.48
N SER A 222 -9.49 11.72 -17.66
CA SER A 222 -8.08 11.31 -17.84
C SER A 222 -7.11 12.47 -17.71
N GLU A 223 -7.56 13.68 -18.05
CA GLU A 223 -6.73 14.85 -18.35
C GLU A 223 -6.41 15.71 -17.13
N VAL A 224 -7.10 15.47 -16.01
CA VAL A 224 -6.98 16.28 -14.79
C VAL A 224 -6.73 15.39 -13.58
N ALA A 225 -5.97 15.91 -12.63
CA ALA A 225 -5.86 15.32 -11.31
C ALA A 225 -7.16 15.56 -10.54
N LEU A 226 -7.68 14.53 -9.88
CA LEU A 226 -8.93 14.56 -9.13
C LEU A 226 -8.70 13.94 -7.75
N LYS A 227 -9.31 14.53 -6.72
CA LYS A 227 -9.16 14.08 -5.33
C LYS A 227 -10.52 14.04 -4.64
N LEU A 228 -10.85 12.87 -4.10
CA LEU A 228 -12.08 12.60 -3.37
C LEU A 228 -11.74 11.87 -2.09
N GLY A 229 -12.36 12.26 -0.98
CA GLY A 229 -12.35 11.53 0.29
C GLY A 229 -13.69 10.83 0.51
N CYS A 230 -13.67 9.69 1.18
CA CYS A 230 -14.87 8.95 1.60
C CYS A 230 -14.52 8.03 2.77
N ASP A 231 -15.49 7.78 3.65
CA ASP A 231 -15.35 6.73 4.67
C ASP A 231 -15.73 5.40 4.04
N ALA A 232 -14.75 4.54 3.81
CA ALA A 232 -14.96 3.27 3.13
C ALA A 232 -14.30 2.11 3.90
N GLU A 233 -15.03 1.00 4.03
CA GLU A 233 -14.47 -0.24 4.58
C GLU A 233 -13.65 -1.00 3.53
N ALA A 234 -13.93 -0.78 2.25
CA ALA A 234 -13.18 -1.36 1.14
C ALA A 234 -13.08 -0.43 -0.07
N LEU A 235 -11.94 -0.47 -0.73
CA LEU A 235 -11.70 0.14 -2.04
C LEU A 235 -11.32 -0.97 -3.02
N ALA A 236 -12.03 -1.08 -4.13
CA ALA A 236 -11.76 -2.05 -5.17
C ALA A 236 -11.34 -1.34 -6.46
N TRP A 237 -10.13 -1.65 -6.92
CA TRP A 237 -9.57 -1.24 -8.19
C TRP A 237 -9.62 -2.42 -9.16
N TYR A 238 -10.20 -2.21 -10.34
CA TYR A 238 -10.28 -3.23 -11.38
C TYR A 238 -9.66 -2.73 -12.67
N ARG A 239 -8.83 -3.58 -13.26
CA ARG A 239 -8.29 -3.46 -14.62
C ARG A 239 -7.95 -4.87 -15.09
N ALA A 240 -8.53 -5.32 -16.19
CA ALA A 240 -8.43 -6.73 -16.57
C ALA A 240 -6.96 -7.19 -16.70
N PRO A 241 -6.61 -8.39 -16.18
CA PRO A 241 -7.46 -9.37 -15.50
C PRO A 241 -7.56 -9.20 -13.96
N TYR A 242 -7.03 -8.11 -13.40
CA TYR A 242 -6.80 -7.96 -11.96
C TYR A 242 -7.92 -7.18 -11.25
N LEU A 243 -8.34 -7.72 -10.10
CA LEU A 243 -9.13 -7.02 -9.09
C LEU A 243 -8.31 -6.91 -7.81
N VAL A 244 -8.00 -5.68 -7.39
CA VAL A 244 -7.32 -5.41 -6.13
C VAL A 244 -8.33 -4.81 -5.16
N VAL A 245 -8.45 -5.41 -3.98
CA VAL A 245 -9.35 -4.92 -2.93
C VAL A 245 -8.54 -4.55 -1.70
N HIS A 246 -8.44 -3.25 -1.43
CA HIS A 246 -7.94 -2.71 -0.18
C HIS A 246 -9.07 -2.76 0.84
N ARG A 247 -8.79 -3.22 2.05
CA ARG A 247 -9.75 -3.29 3.14
C ARG A 247 -9.20 -2.60 4.36
N SER A 248 -10.01 -1.76 4.98
CA SER A 248 -9.69 -1.19 6.27
C SER A 248 -9.90 -2.25 7.37
N PRO A 249 -8.99 -2.38 8.35
CA PRO A 249 -9.24 -3.19 9.54
C PRO A 249 -10.18 -2.48 10.53
N ILE A 250 -10.47 -1.18 10.32
CA ILE A 250 -11.34 -0.37 11.18
C ILE A 250 -12.77 -0.89 11.05
N ARG A 251 -13.33 -1.34 12.17
CA ARG A 251 -14.72 -1.83 12.26
C ARG A 251 -15.70 -0.78 12.75
N ASN A 252 -15.20 0.24 13.44
CA ASN A 252 -15.97 1.35 13.97
C ASN A 252 -15.24 2.64 13.63
N LEU A 253 -15.92 3.56 12.94
CA LEU A 253 -15.33 4.86 12.58
C LEU A 253 -14.93 5.67 13.82
N ALA A 254 -15.60 5.49 14.96
CA ALA A 254 -15.21 6.14 16.21
C ALA A 254 -13.82 5.71 16.72
N ASP A 255 -13.30 4.56 16.28
CA ASP A 255 -11.93 4.12 16.60
C ASP A 255 -10.87 4.85 15.75
N TYR A 256 -11.31 5.58 14.71
CA TYR A 256 -10.46 6.33 13.79
C TYR A 256 -10.86 7.79 13.78
N LEU A 257 -10.32 8.53 14.74
CA LEU A 257 -10.46 9.99 14.85
C LEU A 257 -9.12 10.70 14.63
N PRO A 258 -8.42 10.52 13.49
CA PRO A 258 -7.34 11.43 13.19
C PRO A 258 -7.97 12.77 12.80
N GLY A 259 -8.02 13.68 13.76
CA GLY A 259 -8.36 15.07 13.58
C GLY A 259 -9.85 15.34 13.36
N GLU A 260 -10.63 15.36 14.46
CA GLU A 260 -11.47 16.55 14.62
C GLU A 260 -10.60 17.82 14.46
#